data_AF-A0AAV6WSM4-F1
#
_entry.id   AF-A0AAV6WSM4-F1
#
_cell.length_a   1.000
_cell.length_b   1.000
_cell.length_c   1.000
_cell.angle_alpha   90.00
_cell.angle_beta   90.00
_cell.angle_gamma   90.00
#
_symmetry.space_group_name_H-M   'P 1'
#
loop_
_entity.id
_entity.type
_entity.pdbx_description
1 polymer ?
#
loop_
_entity_poly.entity_id
_entity_poly.type
_entity_poly.pdbx_seq_one_letter_code
_entity_poly.pdbx_strand_id
1 'polypeptide(L)'
;MNRQVMPENYMFGRRPPFPLCNKDIRIVIGEPMMFDVPNLKKKAVDMSRDLSFSRAGWPPTTPCGLDEASQRYLYTTISEQIRRVMENLRNVSKSCLKTN
;
A
#
# COMPACT_ATOMS: atom_id res chain seq x y z
N MET A 1 3.09 6.47 -30.23
CA MET A 1 3.51 6.04 -28.88
C MET A 1 2.53 4.96 -28.44
N ASN A 2 2.97 3.71 -28.38
CA ASN A 2 2.10 2.53 -28.39
C ASN A 2 1.53 2.22 -26.99
N ARG A 3 0.21 2.27 -26.80
CA ARG A 3 -0.46 1.75 -25.59
C ARG A 3 -0.89 0.31 -25.84
N GLN A 4 -0.03 -0.62 -25.44
CA GLN A 4 -0.37 -2.05 -25.41
C GLN A 4 -1.18 -2.30 -24.13
N VAL A 5 -2.51 -2.26 -24.25
CA VAL A 5 -3.44 -2.39 -23.10
C VAL A 5 -3.64 -3.85 -22.68
N MET A 6 -3.24 -4.78 -23.54
CA MET A 6 -3.37 -6.22 -23.30
C MET A 6 -1.98 -6.85 -23.28
N PRO A 7 -1.71 -7.78 -22.34
CA PRO A 7 -0.42 -8.45 -22.23
C PRO A 7 -0.12 -9.43 -23.38
N GLU A 8 -1.08 -9.68 -24.27
CA GLU A 8 -0.98 -10.70 -25.32
C GLU A 8 -1.24 -10.18 -26.72
N ASN A 9 -0.47 -10.72 -27.68
CA ASN A 9 -0.62 -10.49 -29.10
C ASN A 9 -1.78 -11.35 -29.65
N TYR A 10 -3.00 -10.82 -29.61
CA TYR A 10 -4.14 -11.53 -30.19
C TYR A 10 -3.96 -11.67 -31.71
N MET A 11 -4.14 -12.89 -32.22
CA MET A 11 -4.22 -13.15 -33.66
C MET A 11 -5.30 -12.25 -34.28
N PHE A 12 -4.92 -11.45 -35.29
CA PHE A 12 -5.77 -10.49 -35.99
C PHE A 12 -6.26 -9.27 -35.19
N GLY A 13 -5.66 -8.96 -34.03
CA GLY A 13 -6.02 -7.77 -33.24
C GLY A 13 -7.45 -7.78 -32.70
N ARG A 14 -8.14 -8.94 -32.74
CA ARG A 14 -9.50 -9.09 -32.25
C ARG A 14 -9.49 -9.34 -30.74
N ARG A 15 -10.52 -8.86 -30.05
CA ARG A 15 -10.75 -9.20 -28.63
C ARG A 15 -11.01 -10.70 -28.51
N PRO A 16 -10.48 -11.37 -27.47
CA PRO A 16 -10.72 -12.79 -27.28
C PRO A 16 -12.21 -13.05 -27.08
N PRO A 17 -12.76 -14.13 -27.66
CA PRO A 17 -14.19 -14.45 -27.59
C PRO A 17 -14.63 -14.88 -26.19
N PHE A 18 -13.69 -15.31 -25.33
CA PHE A 18 -13.95 -15.69 -23.95
C PHE A 18 -13.11 -14.83 -23.00
N PRO A 19 -13.65 -14.47 -21.82
CA PRO A 19 -12.89 -13.74 -20.81
C PRO A 19 -11.76 -14.63 -20.29
N LEU A 20 -10.56 -14.42 -20.83
CA LEU A 20 -9.24 -14.90 -20.38
C LEU A 20 -9.30 -16.13 -19.43
N CYS A 21 -9.90 -17.21 -19.94
CA CYS A 21 -10.20 -18.38 -19.13
C CYS A 21 -8.89 -18.96 -18.58
N ASN A 22 -8.86 -19.27 -17.29
CA ASN A 22 -7.69 -19.79 -16.57
C ASN A 22 -6.48 -18.83 -16.52
N LYS A 23 -6.67 -17.52 -16.70
CA LYS A 23 -5.61 -16.51 -16.51
C LYS A 23 -5.87 -15.67 -15.27
N ASP A 24 -4.86 -15.56 -14.40
CA ASP A 24 -4.88 -14.67 -13.24
C ASP A 24 -4.45 -13.26 -13.68
N ILE A 25 -5.43 -12.35 -13.80
CA ILE A 25 -5.18 -10.96 -14.19
C ILE A 25 -5.26 -10.11 -12.95
N ARG A 26 -4.10 -9.66 -12.46
CA ARG A 26 -4.02 -8.69 -11.35
C ARG A 26 -3.85 -7.29 -11.92
N ILE A 27 -4.95 -6.56 -12.01
CA ILE A 27 -4.93 -5.13 -12.39
C ILE A 27 -4.64 -4.33 -11.12
N VAL A 28 -3.40 -3.86 -10.98
CA VAL A 28 -3.00 -2.98 -9.88
C VAL A 28 -3.04 -1.54 -10.38
N ILE A 29 -3.94 -0.73 -9.80
CA ILE A 29 -4.05 0.69 -10.10
C ILE A 29 -3.32 1.46 -8.99
N GLY A 30 -2.18 2.07 -9.34
CA GLY A 30 -1.29 2.76 -8.40
C GLY A 30 0.05 2.04 -8.24
N GLU A 31 0.95 2.61 -7.42
CA GLU A 31 2.23 1.96 -7.10
C GLU A 31 2.00 0.83 -6.08
N PRO A 32 2.52 -0.39 -6.32
CA PRO A 32 2.40 -1.48 -5.36
C PRO A 32 3.16 -1.15 -4.07
N MET A 33 2.45 -1.19 -2.95
CA MET A 33 3.00 -0.88 -1.63
C MET A 33 3.32 -2.18 -0.88
N MET A 34 4.60 -2.45 -0.65
CA MET A 34 5.06 -3.61 0.10
C MET A 34 5.49 -3.18 1.49
N PHE A 35 4.87 -3.76 2.52
CA PHE A 35 5.25 -3.54 3.91
C PHE A 35 6.07 -4.73 4.42
N ASP A 36 7.33 -4.50 4.75
CA ASP A 36 8.15 -5.43 5.52
C ASP A 36 7.74 -5.37 6.99
N VAL A 37 6.65 -6.06 7.32
CA VAL A 37 6.07 -6.08 8.66
C VAL A 37 7.10 -6.51 9.73
N PRO A 38 7.92 -7.56 9.53
CA PRO A 38 8.98 -7.92 10.48
C PRO A 38 9.96 -6.78 10.79
N ASN A 39 10.47 -6.09 9.77
CA ASN A 39 11.41 -4.99 9.95
C ASN A 39 10.74 -3.76 10.58
N LEU A 40 9.50 -3.45 10.17
CA LEU A 40 8.72 -2.37 10.76
C LEU A 40 8.44 -2.62 12.24
N LYS A 41 8.15 -3.86 12.64
CA LYS A 41 8.02 -4.24 14.05
C LYS A 41 9.32 -4.01 14.82
N LYS A 42 10.46 -4.43 14.28
CA LYS A 42 11.77 -4.22 14.91
C LYS A 42 12.04 -2.73 15.13
N LYS A 43 11.88 -1.91 14.09
CA LYS A 43 12.01 -0.44 14.19
C LYS A 43 11.05 0.16 15.19
N ALA A 44 9.83 -0.36 15.28
CA ALA A 44 8.86 0.11 16.25
C ALA A 44 9.29 -0.14 17.69
N VAL A 45 9.89 -1.30 17.97
CA VAL A 45 10.46 -1.64 19.28
C VAL A 45 11.68 -0.79 19.62
N ASP A 46 12.52 -0.50 18.62
CA ASP A 46 13.70 0.34 18.83
C ASP A 46 13.29 1.80 19.14
N MET A 47 12.37 2.36 18.34
CA MET A 47 11.94 3.75 18.43
C MET A 47 10.98 4.02 19.59
N SER A 48 10.20 3.03 20.03
CA SER A 48 9.27 3.20 21.15
C SER A 48 9.95 3.53 22.47
N ARG A 49 11.23 3.11 22.62
CA ARG A 49 12.06 3.39 23.79
C ARG A 49 12.40 4.87 23.93
N ASP A 50 12.42 5.60 22.81
CA ASP A 50 12.76 7.03 22.77
C ASP A 50 11.53 7.94 22.90
N LEU A 51 10.32 7.38 22.85
CA LEU A 51 9.06 8.11 22.85
C LEU A 51 8.27 7.84 24.14
N SER A 52 8.07 8.87 24.96
CA SER A 52 7.17 8.80 26.11
C SER A 52 5.71 8.88 25.66
N PHE A 53 5.01 7.75 25.64
CA PHE A 53 3.59 7.73 25.32
C PHE A 53 2.72 7.71 26.58
N SER A 54 1.69 8.57 26.63
CA SER A 54 0.63 8.48 27.64
C SER A 54 -0.19 7.20 27.43
N ARG A 55 -0.47 6.43 28.49
CA ARG A 55 -1.36 5.24 28.43
C ARG A 55 -2.76 5.69 28.02
N ALA A 56 -3.10 5.50 26.75
CA ALA A 56 -4.37 5.93 26.18
C ALA A 56 -5.09 4.73 25.58
N GLY A 57 -5.65 3.86 26.44
CA GLY A 57 -6.70 2.89 26.09
C GLY A 57 -6.44 1.99 24.88
N TRP A 58 -5.18 1.77 24.50
CA TRP A 58 -4.84 0.91 23.38
C TRP A 58 -5.16 -0.54 23.73
N PRO A 59 -5.56 -1.36 22.74
CA PRO A 59 -5.92 -2.74 23.00
C PRO A 59 -4.76 -3.45 23.72
N PRO A 60 -5.03 -4.12 24.86
CA PRO A 60 -3.98 -4.76 25.64
C PRO A 60 -3.24 -5.76 24.76
N THR A 61 -1.91 -5.75 24.92
CA THR A 61 -0.88 -6.58 24.30
C THR A 61 -1.44 -7.55 23.24
N THR A 62 -1.31 -7.16 21.97
CA THR A 62 -1.68 -8.01 20.85
C THR A 62 -0.95 -9.37 20.93
N PRO A 63 -1.49 -10.43 20.31
CA PRO A 63 -0.86 -11.75 20.26
C PRO A 63 0.59 -11.77 19.72
N CYS A 64 1.04 -10.64 19.14
CA CYS A 64 2.38 -10.43 18.60
C CYS A 64 3.43 -9.99 19.64
N GLY A 65 3.08 -9.82 20.92
CA GLY A 65 4.07 -9.55 21.98
C GLY A 65 4.71 -8.16 21.93
N LEU A 66 4.07 -7.19 21.26
CA LEU A 66 4.53 -5.80 21.19
C LEU A 66 3.92 -4.97 22.32
N ASP A 67 4.73 -4.12 22.96
CA ASP A 67 4.27 -3.13 23.93
C ASP A 67 3.44 -2.01 23.26
N GLU A 68 2.66 -1.28 24.06
CA GLU A 68 1.72 -0.26 23.60
C GLU A 68 2.39 0.84 22.76
N ALA A 69 3.59 1.27 23.15
CA ALA A 69 4.34 2.31 22.46
C ALA A 69 4.82 1.84 21.09
N SER A 70 5.34 0.61 21.01
CA SER A 70 5.72 -0.01 19.73
C SER A 70 4.52 -0.22 18.80
N GLN A 71 3.39 -0.66 19.34
CA GLN A 71 2.17 -0.83 18.53
C GLN A 71 1.70 0.51 17.93
N ARG A 72 1.71 1.59 18.73
CA ARG A 72 1.40 2.94 18.25
C ARG A 72 2.33 3.39 17.16
N TYR A 73 3.64 3.29 17.40
CA TYR A 73 4.63 3.70 16.42
C TYR A 73 4.42 2.95 15.09
N LEU A 74 4.23 1.63 15.16
CA LEU A 74 4.01 0.80 13.97
C LEU A 74 2.77 1.25 13.21
N TYR A 75 1.65 1.41 13.90
CA TYR A 75 0.38 1.81 13.29
C TYR A 75 0.45 3.21 12.68
N THR A 76 1.02 4.18 13.40
CA THR A 76 1.21 5.54 12.91
C THR A 76 2.11 5.56 11.69
N THR A 77 3.20 4.81 11.71
CA THR A 77 4.15 4.72 10.58
C THR A 77 3.48 4.15 9.32
N ILE A 78 2.73 3.06 9.45
CA ILE A 78 2.03 2.45 8.32
C ILE A 78 0.95 3.40 7.80
N SER A 79 0.17 3.99 8.69
CA SER A 79 -0.92 4.91 8.34
C SER A 79 -0.40 6.16 7.61
N GLU A 80 0.72 6.71 8.06
CA GLU A 80 1.38 7.87 7.44
C GLU A 80 1.93 7.54 6.05
N GLN A 81 2.52 6.35 5.89
CA GLN A 81 2.95 5.87 4.58
C GLN A 81 1.78 5.74 3.59
N ILE A 82 0.66 5.13 4.02
CA ILE A 82 -0.55 5.02 3.18
C ILE A 82 -1.08 6.41 2.81
N ARG A 83 -1.20 7.31 3.80
CA ARG A 83 -1.67 8.69 3.60
C ARG A 83 -0.84 9.41 2.54
N ARG A 84 0.49 9.32 2.63
CA ARG A 84 1.42 9.96 1.68
C ARG A 84 1.25 9.44 0.26
N VAL A 85 1.12 8.12 0.08
CA VAL A 85 0.88 7.52 -1.25
C VAL A 85 -0.47 7.98 -1.81
N MET A 86 -1.53 7.98 -1.00
CA MET A 86 -2.86 8.44 -1.42
C MET A 86 -2.87 9.92 -1.79
N GLU A 87 -2.16 10.77 -1.06
CA GLU A 87 -2.01 12.19 -1.38
C GLU A 87 -1.25 12.43 -2.69
N ASN A 88 -0.18 11.67 -2.92
CA ASN A 88 0.54 11.72 -4.19
C ASN A 88 -0.37 11.34 -5.36
N LEU A 89 -1.14 10.25 -5.24
CA LEU A 89 -2.11 9.83 -6.25
C LEU A 89 -3.17 10.91 -6.51
N ARG A 90 -3.68 11.55 -5.46
CA ARG A 90 -4.64 12.68 -5.59
C ARG A 90 -4.01 13.89 -6.29
N ASN A 91 -2.74 14.18 -6.05
CA ASN A 91 -2.07 15.31 -6.71
C ASN A 91 -1.81 15.01 -8.19
N VAL A 92 -1.43 13.77 -8.52
CA VAL A 92 -1.31 13.31 -9.91
C VAL A 92 -2.64 13.45 -10.64
N SER A 93 -3.76 13.02 -10.04
CA SER A 93 -5.08 13.15 -10.68
C SER A 93 -5.49 14.61 -10.92
N LYS A 94 -5.25 15.50 -9.95
CA LYS A 94 -5.49 16.95 -10.10
C LYS A 94 -4.65 17.56 -11.23
N SER A 95 -3.38 17.16 -11.34
CA SER A 95 -2.49 17.68 -12.39
C SER A 95 -2.94 17.24 -13.79
N CYS A 96 -3.40 15.99 -13.93
CA CYS A 96 -3.93 15.44 -15.18
C CYS A 96 -5.22 16.13 -15.64
N LEU A 97 -6.08 16.51 -14.69
CA LEU A 97 -7.33 17.23 -14.97
C LEU A 97 -7.11 18.70 -15.39
N LYS A 98 -6.01 19.32 -14.96
CA LYS A 98 -5.69 20.73 -15.20
C LYS A 98 -5.08 21.01 -16.59
N THR A 99 -4.74 19.96 -17.34
CA THR A 99 -4.18 20.01 -18.69
C THR A 99 -5.23 19.94 -19.83
N ASN A 100 -6.48 20.32 -19.56
CA ASN A 100 -7.52 20.50 -20.60
C ASN A 100 -7.93 21.96 -20.69
#